data_AF-A0A1Y3CZ09-F1
#
_entry.id   AF-A0A1Y3CZ09-F1
#
_cell.length_a   1.000
_cell.length_b   1.000
_cell.length_c   1.000
_cell.angle_alpha   90.00
_cell.angle_beta   90.00
_cell.angle_gamma   90.00
#
_symmetry.space_group_name_H-M   'P 1'
#
loop_
_entity.id
_entity.type
_entity.pdbx_description
1 polymer ?
#
loop_
_entity_poly.entity_id
_entity_poly.type
_entity_poly.pdbx_seq_one_letter_code
_entity_poly.pdbx_strand_id
1 'polypeptide(L)'
;MQNTQMEKRSELDIIRVSLWYWYIRVNLSKNSDYQIEKVIEPDAFNKNKHGDAYHNNKWRGYRLGKHTPSPILIGQAESHVQGSSMLLKHTLWQVMNNSISIDSLLNDELRNLSWEVQRILYKANKYDCGSLLVTNLSKRKLRQLECLAGLDALAAQIIFFKLAVKREEDTSVLSQSIYRTLLIMCTELPFFNYREHFISLINSNVFSLVSSTEKVLGKNFVDSFSKNVRILINLLLSMEDKGKVGITRKESVRALSNLLHEAQVLNLLDGGNVLKKDAM
;
A
#
# COMPACT_ATOMS: atom_id res chain seq x y z
N MET A 1 37.48 0.58 -20.42
CA MET A 1 36.26 -0.21 -20.18
C MET A 1 35.78 0.12 -18.78
N GLN A 2 34.74 0.94 -18.66
CA GLN A 2 34.17 1.28 -17.36
C GLN A 2 33.34 0.09 -16.86
N ASN A 3 33.74 -0.48 -15.72
CA ASN A 3 32.93 -1.43 -14.99
C ASN A 3 31.67 -0.70 -14.51
N THR A 4 30.57 -0.86 -15.24
CA THR A 4 29.24 -0.44 -14.80
C THR A 4 28.88 -1.31 -13.61
N GLN A 5 29.23 -0.85 -12.41
CA GLN A 5 28.82 -1.45 -11.16
C GLN A 5 27.29 -1.47 -11.19
N MET A 6 26.68 -2.63 -11.43
CA MET A 6 25.22 -2.76 -11.47
C MET A 6 24.67 -2.23 -10.15
N GLU A 7 24.00 -1.09 -10.22
CA GLU A 7 23.41 -0.44 -9.07
C GLU A 7 22.48 -1.43 -8.36
N LYS A 8 22.73 -1.66 -7.06
CA LYS A 8 21.97 -2.61 -6.28
C LYS A 8 20.51 -2.16 -6.28
N ARG A 9 19.62 -2.99 -6.84
CA ARG A 9 18.19 -2.70 -6.95
C ARG A 9 17.61 -2.30 -5.59
N SER A 10 16.81 -1.23 -5.58
CA SER A 10 16.18 -0.73 -4.36
C SER A 10 15.20 -1.76 -3.78
N GLU A 11 15.07 -1.79 -2.45
CA GLU A 11 14.07 -2.65 -1.78
C GLU A 11 12.65 -2.27 -2.21
N LEU A 12 12.39 -0.97 -2.39
CA LEU A 12 11.16 -0.43 -2.99
C LEU A 12 10.82 -1.13 -4.31
N ASP A 13 11.79 -1.24 -5.23
CA ASP A 13 11.57 -1.84 -6.55
C ASP A 13 11.36 -3.35 -6.51
N ILE A 14 11.97 -4.03 -5.54
CA ILE A 14 11.80 -5.47 -5.31
C ILE A 14 10.36 -5.73 -4.83
N ILE A 15 9.92 -5.00 -3.80
CA ILE A 15 8.58 -5.10 -3.22
C ILE A 15 7.51 -4.70 -4.25
N ARG A 16 7.71 -3.60 -4.97
CA ARG A 16 6.81 -3.10 -6.01
C ARG A 16 6.49 -4.16 -7.06
N VAL A 17 7.51 -4.80 -7.63
CA VAL A 17 7.30 -5.83 -8.67
C VAL A 17 6.75 -7.12 -8.08
N SER A 18 7.21 -7.52 -6.90
CA SER A 18 6.71 -8.74 -6.27
C SER A 18 5.22 -8.61 -5.92
N LEU A 19 4.79 -7.45 -5.41
CA LEU A 19 3.38 -7.17 -5.13
C LEU A 19 2.54 -7.17 -6.40
N TRP A 20 3.06 -6.62 -7.51
CA TRP A 20 2.41 -6.70 -8.82
C TRP A 20 2.22 -8.15 -9.29
N TYR A 21 3.24 -8.99 -9.15
CA TYR A 21 3.12 -10.41 -9.43
C TYR A 21 2.01 -11.06 -8.59
N TRP A 22 1.95 -10.77 -7.28
CA TRP A 22 0.94 -11.34 -6.39
C TRP A 22 -0.47 -10.85 -6.71
N TYR A 23 -0.62 -9.58 -7.12
CA TYR A 23 -1.87 -9.04 -7.60
C TYR A 23 -2.39 -9.81 -8.83
N ILE A 24 -1.52 -10.06 -9.81
CA ILE A 24 -1.85 -10.88 -10.98
C ILE A 24 -2.23 -12.30 -10.55
N ARG A 25 -1.43 -12.91 -9.68
CA ARG A 25 -1.65 -14.28 -9.21
C ARG A 25 -3.04 -14.46 -8.59
N VAL A 26 -3.42 -13.55 -7.71
CA VAL A 26 -4.72 -13.56 -7.02
C VAL A 26 -5.85 -13.38 -8.02
N ASN A 27 -5.77 -12.40 -8.90
CA ASN A 27 -6.84 -12.10 -9.86
C ASN A 27 -7.01 -13.19 -10.94
N LEU A 28 -5.93 -13.85 -11.37
CA LEU A 28 -6.02 -14.98 -12.31
C LEU A 28 -6.34 -16.32 -11.63
N SER A 29 -6.38 -16.37 -10.30
CA SER A 29 -6.52 -17.60 -9.52
C SER A 29 -5.52 -18.69 -9.94
N LYS A 30 -4.27 -18.30 -10.18
CA LYS A 30 -3.19 -19.23 -10.58
C LYS A 30 -2.21 -19.48 -9.43
N ASN A 31 -1.61 -20.65 -9.43
CA ASN A 31 -0.76 -21.10 -8.32
C ASN A 31 0.71 -21.28 -8.68
N SER A 32 1.07 -21.17 -9.96
CA SER A 32 2.46 -21.27 -10.40
C SER A 32 2.86 -20.19 -11.40
N ASP A 33 4.16 -19.89 -11.42
CA ASP A 33 4.79 -19.00 -12.40
C ASP A 33 4.42 -19.41 -13.83
N TYR A 34 4.49 -20.71 -14.12
CA TYR A 34 4.10 -21.30 -15.41
C TYR A 34 2.64 -21.03 -15.79
N GLN A 35 1.71 -21.19 -14.84
CA GLN A 35 0.28 -20.98 -15.12
C GLN A 35 -0.03 -19.52 -15.43
N ILE A 36 0.68 -18.58 -14.78
CA ILE A 36 0.53 -17.15 -15.06
C ILE A 36 1.11 -16.83 -16.44
N GLU A 37 2.33 -17.30 -16.72
CA GLU A 37 2.99 -17.11 -18.02
C GLU A 37 2.14 -17.63 -19.17
N LYS A 38 1.53 -18.81 -19.02
CA LYS A 38 0.67 -19.40 -20.06
C LYS A 38 -0.59 -18.60 -20.36
N VAL A 39 -1.10 -17.84 -19.39
CA VAL A 39 -2.27 -16.99 -19.60
C VAL A 39 -1.86 -15.68 -20.26
N ILE A 40 -0.80 -15.02 -19.77
CA ILE A 40 -0.44 -13.66 -20.18
C ILE A 40 0.43 -13.65 -21.44
N GLU A 41 1.27 -14.67 -21.62
CA GLU A 41 2.22 -14.80 -22.73
C GLU A 41 2.15 -16.20 -23.34
N PRO A 42 1.01 -16.63 -23.89
CA PRO A 42 0.87 -17.96 -24.50
C PRO A 42 1.88 -18.18 -25.65
N ASP A 43 2.25 -17.11 -26.36
CA ASP A 43 3.23 -17.15 -27.45
C ASP A 43 4.67 -17.36 -26.97
N ALA A 44 4.94 -17.26 -25.67
CA ALA A 44 6.27 -17.56 -25.11
C ALA A 44 6.58 -19.07 -25.09
N PHE A 45 5.57 -19.92 -25.24
CA PHE A 45 5.68 -21.37 -25.21
C PHE A 45 5.94 -21.92 -26.62
N ASN A 46 7.08 -21.54 -27.20
CA ASN A 46 7.52 -22.05 -28.49
C ASN A 46 8.44 -23.26 -28.36
N LYS A 47 8.47 -24.08 -29.40
CA LYS A 47 9.49 -25.10 -29.58
C LYS A 47 10.73 -24.47 -30.22
N ASN A 48 11.91 -24.83 -29.74
CA ASN A 48 13.16 -24.45 -30.39
C ASN A 48 13.29 -25.14 -31.77
N LYS A 49 14.35 -24.84 -32.52
CA LYS A 49 14.63 -25.43 -33.85
C LYS A 49 14.74 -26.97 -33.85
N HIS A 50 14.91 -27.59 -32.67
CA HIS A 50 15.03 -29.04 -32.47
C HIS A 50 13.74 -29.68 -31.95
N GLY A 51 12.67 -28.90 -31.77
CA GLY A 51 11.38 -29.39 -31.28
C GLY A 51 11.23 -29.40 -29.75
N ASP A 52 12.25 -28.98 -28.99
CA ASP A 52 12.19 -28.92 -27.53
C ASP A 52 11.41 -27.70 -27.06
N ALA A 53 10.61 -27.87 -26.01
CA ALA A 53 9.95 -26.74 -25.36
C ALA A 53 10.99 -25.79 -24.74
N TYR A 54 10.98 -24.53 -25.14
CA TYR A 54 11.79 -23.48 -24.52
C TYR A 54 10.92 -22.69 -23.53
N HIS A 55 11.33 -22.63 -22.27
CA HIS A 55 10.62 -21.89 -21.23
C HIS A 55 11.59 -21.04 -20.42
N ASN A 56 11.41 -19.72 -20.45
CA ASN A 56 12.17 -18.81 -19.63
C ASN A 56 11.47 -18.61 -18.28
N ASN A 57 12.14 -18.95 -17.17
CA ASN A 57 11.60 -18.79 -15.81
C ASN A 57 11.49 -17.31 -15.36
N LYS A 58 11.16 -16.38 -16.26
CA LYS A 58 11.12 -14.92 -16.00
C LYS A 58 10.08 -14.55 -14.96
N TRP A 59 8.94 -15.26 -14.91
CA TRP A 59 7.88 -15.03 -13.92
C TRP A 59 8.32 -15.33 -12.49
N ARG A 60 9.24 -16.29 -12.31
CA ARG A 60 9.94 -16.48 -11.02
C ARG A 60 10.78 -15.26 -10.66
N GLY A 61 11.40 -14.63 -11.65
CA GLY A 61 12.13 -13.38 -11.48
C GLY A 61 11.24 -12.23 -11.00
N TYR A 62 10.04 -12.07 -11.56
CA TYR A 62 9.06 -11.07 -11.12
C TYR A 62 8.51 -11.37 -9.72
N ARG A 63 8.21 -12.63 -9.41
CA ARG A 63 7.80 -13.06 -8.05
C ARG A 63 8.80 -12.68 -6.97
N LEU A 64 10.09 -12.72 -7.30
CA LEU A 64 11.19 -12.37 -6.41
C LEU A 64 11.63 -10.90 -6.54
N GLY A 65 10.97 -10.11 -7.38
CA GLY A 65 11.33 -8.71 -7.64
C GLY A 65 12.70 -8.51 -8.29
N LYS A 66 13.28 -9.54 -8.93
CA LYS A 66 14.62 -9.49 -9.55
C LYS A 66 14.66 -8.69 -10.85
N HIS A 67 13.54 -8.64 -11.56
CA HIS A 67 13.41 -7.97 -12.85
C HIS A 67 12.21 -7.05 -12.84
N THR A 68 12.21 -6.02 -13.67
CA THR A 68 11.02 -5.20 -13.94
C THR A 68 10.39 -5.69 -15.24
N PRO A 69 9.07 -5.93 -15.32
CA PRO A 69 8.43 -6.31 -16.57
C PRO A 69 8.59 -5.20 -17.62
N SER A 70 8.71 -5.58 -18.89
CA SER A 70 8.78 -4.62 -19.99
C SER A 70 7.43 -3.92 -20.18
N PRO A 71 7.37 -2.73 -20.82
CA PRO A 71 6.11 -2.06 -21.11
C PRO A 71 5.11 -2.93 -21.89
N ILE A 72 5.62 -3.76 -22.82
CA ILE A 72 4.81 -4.72 -23.59
C ILE A 72 4.17 -5.74 -22.65
N LEU A 73 4.96 -6.35 -21.75
CA LEU A 73 4.45 -7.32 -20.79
C LEU A 73 3.47 -6.69 -19.79
N ILE A 74 3.70 -5.45 -19.39
CA ILE A 74 2.74 -4.72 -18.54
C ILE A 74 1.41 -4.54 -19.29
N GLY A 75 1.44 -4.21 -20.59
CA GLY A 75 0.24 -4.10 -21.41
C GLY A 75 -0.51 -5.43 -21.56
N GLN A 76 0.22 -6.53 -21.76
CA GLN A 76 -0.36 -7.88 -21.79
C GLN A 76 -0.97 -8.27 -20.43
N ALA A 77 -0.27 -7.97 -19.33
CA ALA A 77 -0.82 -8.24 -18.00
C ALA A 77 -2.10 -7.42 -17.73
N GLU A 78 -2.15 -6.15 -18.17
CA GLU A 78 -3.33 -5.29 -18.03
C GLU A 78 -4.55 -5.82 -18.80
N SER A 79 -4.35 -6.40 -19.99
CA SER A 79 -5.47 -6.97 -20.77
C SER A 79 -6.08 -8.22 -20.12
N HIS A 80 -5.35 -8.91 -19.25
CA HIS A 80 -5.85 -10.06 -18.48
C HIS A 80 -6.26 -9.70 -17.04
N VAL A 81 -5.61 -8.70 -16.45
CA VAL A 81 -5.81 -8.26 -15.06
C VAL A 81 -5.83 -6.73 -15.04
N GLN A 82 -7.04 -6.18 -15.10
CA GLN A 82 -7.27 -4.75 -15.03
C GLN A 82 -6.66 -4.16 -13.73
N GLY A 83 -6.01 -3.01 -13.84
CA GLY A 83 -5.36 -2.31 -12.73
C GLY A 83 -3.96 -2.81 -12.40
N SER A 84 -3.47 -3.88 -13.03
CA SER A 84 -2.12 -4.40 -12.77
C SER A 84 -1.03 -3.39 -13.16
N SER A 85 -1.21 -2.66 -14.26
CA SER A 85 -0.28 -1.59 -14.66
C SER A 85 -0.32 -0.40 -13.69
N MET A 86 -1.50 -0.05 -13.18
CA MET A 86 -1.69 1.04 -12.21
C MET A 86 -0.94 0.73 -10.91
N LEU A 87 -0.99 -0.52 -10.42
CA LEU A 87 -0.26 -0.94 -9.23
C LEU A 87 1.26 -0.72 -9.36
N LEU A 88 1.87 -1.04 -10.51
CA LEU A 88 3.31 -0.82 -10.74
C LEU A 88 3.69 0.65 -10.88
N LYS A 89 2.82 1.45 -11.49
CA LYS A 89 3.04 2.87 -11.77
C LYS A 89 2.54 3.78 -10.65
N HIS A 90 2.01 3.19 -9.58
CA HIS A 90 1.31 3.93 -8.53
C HIS A 90 2.22 4.96 -7.85
N THR A 91 1.69 6.16 -7.62
CA THR A 91 2.33 7.28 -6.91
C THR A 91 2.91 6.88 -5.54
N LEU A 92 2.31 5.89 -4.89
CA LEU A 92 2.78 5.36 -3.59
C LEU A 92 4.29 5.03 -3.62
N TRP A 93 4.80 4.47 -4.72
CA TRP A 93 6.22 4.13 -4.83
C TRP A 93 7.12 5.36 -4.86
N GLN A 94 6.66 6.45 -5.48
CA GLN A 94 7.37 7.73 -5.51
C GLN A 94 7.33 8.42 -4.15
N VAL A 95 6.18 8.44 -3.47
CA VAL A 95 6.08 9.09 -2.16
C VAL A 95 6.89 8.37 -1.08
N MET A 96 7.13 7.06 -1.20
CA MET A 96 8.04 6.32 -0.32
C MET A 96 9.51 6.47 -0.71
N ASN A 97 9.81 6.95 -1.92
CA ASN A 97 11.18 7.23 -2.32
C ASN A 97 11.67 8.52 -1.66
N ASN A 98 12.74 8.43 -0.89
CA ASN A 98 13.31 9.57 -0.16
C ASN A 98 14.21 10.46 -1.02
N SER A 99 14.53 10.05 -2.26
CA SER A 99 15.24 10.91 -3.21
C SER A 99 14.35 11.96 -3.86
N ILE A 100 13.03 11.87 -3.73
CA ILE A 100 12.08 12.79 -4.35
C ILE A 100 11.72 13.90 -3.36
N SER A 101 11.83 15.14 -3.81
CA SER A 101 11.52 16.30 -2.99
C SER A 101 10.01 16.41 -2.73
N ILE A 102 9.64 16.85 -1.54
CA ILE A 102 8.24 17.06 -1.18
C ILE A 102 7.56 18.09 -2.09
N ASP A 103 8.30 19.07 -2.60
CA ASP A 103 7.74 20.10 -3.49
C ASP A 103 7.32 19.49 -4.84
N SER A 104 8.07 18.50 -5.37
CA SER A 104 7.64 17.72 -6.53
C SER A 104 6.45 16.83 -6.21
N LEU A 105 6.43 16.15 -5.05
CA LEU A 105 5.28 15.33 -4.65
C LEU A 105 3.97 16.16 -4.54
N LEU A 106 4.05 17.39 -4.03
CA LEU A 106 2.89 18.27 -3.91
C LEU A 106 2.37 18.78 -5.26
N ASN A 107 3.26 18.99 -6.24
CA ASN A 107 2.89 19.52 -7.55
C ASN A 107 2.43 18.43 -8.54
N ASP A 108 3.16 17.31 -8.58
CA ASP A 108 3.05 16.32 -9.63
C ASP A 108 2.21 15.11 -9.19
N GLU A 109 2.40 14.65 -7.96
CA GLU A 109 1.87 13.36 -7.51
C GLU A 109 0.46 13.45 -6.90
N LEU A 110 0.12 14.56 -6.24
CA LEU A 110 -1.22 14.73 -5.65
C LEU A 110 -2.36 14.69 -6.68
N ARG A 111 -2.09 15.11 -7.92
CA ARG A 111 -3.07 15.13 -9.02
C ARG A 111 -3.32 13.73 -9.60
N ASN A 112 -2.41 12.79 -9.36
CA ASN A 112 -2.52 11.40 -9.82
C ASN A 112 -3.36 10.53 -8.88
N LEU A 113 -3.66 11.02 -7.68
CA LEU A 113 -4.51 10.31 -6.70
C LEU A 113 -5.96 10.25 -7.18
N SER A 114 -6.73 9.24 -6.76
CA SER A 114 -8.15 9.16 -7.07
C SER A 114 -8.96 10.38 -6.62
N TRP A 115 -10.04 10.64 -7.35
CA TRP A 115 -11.00 11.71 -7.06
C TRP A 115 -11.52 11.70 -5.62
N GLU A 116 -11.80 10.53 -5.05
CA GLU A 116 -12.27 10.40 -3.66
C GLU A 116 -11.25 10.94 -2.66
N VAL A 117 -9.96 10.68 -2.90
CA VAL A 117 -8.86 11.20 -2.08
C VAL A 117 -8.69 12.69 -2.33
N GLN A 118 -8.65 13.15 -3.58
CA GLN A 118 -8.51 14.57 -3.91
C GLN A 118 -9.60 15.43 -3.23
N ARG A 119 -10.85 14.98 -3.23
CA ARG A 119 -11.96 15.66 -2.53
C ARG A 119 -11.73 15.86 -1.04
N ILE A 120 -10.95 14.98 -0.41
CA ILE A 120 -10.58 15.11 1.00
C ILE A 120 -9.42 16.09 1.16
N LEU A 121 -8.48 16.12 0.23
CA LEU A 121 -7.26 16.94 0.33
C LEU A 121 -7.49 18.42 -0.02
N TYR A 122 -8.36 18.71 -0.96
CA TYR A 122 -8.62 20.06 -1.42
C TYR A 122 -9.78 20.72 -0.67
N LYS A 123 -9.75 22.05 -0.53
CA LYS A 123 -10.86 22.81 0.05
C LYS A 123 -12.02 22.84 -0.94
N ALA A 124 -13.24 22.62 -0.48
CA ALA A 124 -14.42 22.82 -1.31
C ALA A 124 -14.52 24.30 -1.73
N ASN A 125 -14.82 24.55 -3.00
CA ASN A 125 -15.29 25.84 -3.49
C ASN A 125 -16.83 25.78 -3.65
N LYS A 126 -17.47 26.91 -4.00
CA LYS A 126 -18.95 27.02 -4.05
C LYS A 126 -19.60 26.07 -5.09
N TYR A 127 -18.84 25.52 -6.03
CA TYR A 127 -19.32 24.75 -7.17
C TYR A 127 -18.61 23.39 -7.38
N ASP A 128 -17.44 23.15 -6.79
CA ASP A 128 -16.63 21.93 -6.95
C ASP A 128 -15.48 21.80 -5.90
N CYS A 129 -14.59 20.83 -6.09
CA CYS A 129 -13.26 20.73 -5.47
C CYS A 129 -12.44 21.99 -5.82
N GLY A 130 -12.10 22.81 -4.83
CA GLY A 130 -11.25 23.97 -5.02
C GLY A 130 -9.83 23.57 -5.42
N SER A 131 -9.09 24.49 -6.04
CA SER A 131 -7.68 24.28 -6.39
C SER A 131 -6.73 24.36 -5.18
N LEU A 132 -7.23 24.81 -4.02
CA LEU A 132 -6.41 25.05 -2.84
C LEU A 132 -6.33 23.81 -1.95
N LEU A 133 -5.11 23.27 -1.82
CA LEU A 133 -4.79 22.18 -0.91
C LEU A 133 -5.00 22.62 0.55
N VAL A 134 -5.46 21.72 1.42
CA VAL A 134 -5.44 22.02 2.85
C VAL A 134 -4.02 22.11 3.38
N THR A 135 -3.83 23.01 4.35
CA THR A 135 -2.52 23.20 4.99
C THR A 135 -2.11 21.95 5.76
N ASN A 136 -3.04 21.40 6.57
CA ASN A 136 -2.88 20.22 7.41
C ASN A 136 -4.12 19.31 7.34
N LEU A 137 -3.95 18.01 7.63
CA LEU A 137 -5.05 17.05 7.71
C LEU A 137 -5.61 16.96 9.13
N SER A 138 -6.86 17.40 9.31
CA SER A 138 -7.59 17.19 10.57
C SER A 138 -7.83 15.69 10.83
N LYS A 139 -8.03 15.30 12.11
CA LYS A 139 -8.44 13.94 12.52
C LYS A 139 -9.63 13.41 11.72
N ARG A 140 -10.62 14.27 11.42
CA ARG A 140 -11.78 13.91 10.60
C ARG A 140 -11.39 13.52 9.18
N LYS A 141 -10.49 14.27 8.53
CA LYS A 141 -10.00 13.97 7.18
C LYS A 141 -9.15 12.70 7.16
N LEU A 142 -8.32 12.50 8.19
CA LEU A 142 -7.55 11.26 8.35
C LEU A 142 -8.46 10.03 8.47
N ARG A 143 -9.52 10.12 9.28
CA ARG A 143 -10.52 9.05 9.36
C ARG A 143 -11.24 8.80 8.04
N GLN A 144 -11.52 9.84 7.24
CA GLN A 144 -12.06 9.66 5.89
C GLN A 144 -11.08 8.91 4.97
N LEU A 145 -9.79 9.20 5.03
CA LEU A 145 -8.75 8.48 4.27
C LEU A 145 -8.63 7.02 4.76
N GLU A 146 -8.67 6.78 6.07
CA GLU A 146 -8.70 5.43 6.64
C GLU A 146 -9.93 4.63 6.18
N CYS A 147 -11.08 5.28 5.97
CA CYS A 147 -12.28 4.64 5.42
C CYS A 147 -12.21 4.36 3.91
N LEU A 148 -11.19 4.84 3.21
CA LEU A 148 -10.89 4.44 1.83
C LEU A 148 -9.91 3.27 1.80
N ALA A 149 -8.92 3.27 2.73
CA ALA A 149 -7.89 2.24 2.91
C ALA A 149 -7.38 1.66 1.58
N GLY A 150 -6.95 2.56 0.69
CA GLY A 150 -6.37 2.24 -0.61
C GLY A 150 -4.98 2.86 -0.75
N LEU A 151 -4.29 2.48 -1.83
CA LEU A 151 -2.95 2.99 -2.12
C LEU A 151 -2.90 4.52 -2.21
N ASP A 152 -3.94 5.16 -2.79
CA ASP A 152 -4.03 6.62 -2.87
C ASP A 152 -4.17 7.28 -1.51
N ALA A 153 -4.99 6.70 -0.62
CA ALA A 153 -5.21 7.25 0.72
C ALA A 153 -3.93 7.17 1.55
N LEU A 154 -3.22 6.03 1.45
CA LEU A 154 -1.91 5.85 2.06
C LEU A 154 -0.88 6.83 1.48
N ALA A 155 -0.85 7.00 0.15
CA ALA A 155 0.07 7.94 -0.49
C ALA A 155 -0.16 9.38 -0.04
N ALA A 156 -1.43 9.80 0.06
CA ALA A 156 -1.80 11.11 0.59
C ALA A 156 -1.32 11.32 2.04
N GLN A 157 -1.56 10.33 2.91
CA GLN A 157 -1.11 10.41 4.30
C GLN A 157 0.43 10.52 4.40
N ILE A 158 1.17 9.78 3.58
CA ILE A 158 2.64 9.83 3.54
C ILE A 158 3.14 11.19 3.03
N ILE A 159 2.51 11.77 2.00
CA ILE A 159 2.85 13.12 1.52
C ILE A 159 2.68 14.14 2.66
N PHE A 160 1.54 14.12 3.35
CA PHE A 160 1.30 15.02 4.48
C PHE A 160 2.20 14.75 5.68
N PHE A 161 2.57 13.50 5.93
CA PHE A 161 3.59 13.14 6.92
C PHE A 161 4.94 13.78 6.58
N LYS A 162 5.45 13.59 5.36
CA LYS A 162 6.71 14.19 4.91
C LYS A 162 6.67 15.72 4.94
N LEU A 163 5.52 16.31 4.63
CA LEU A 163 5.32 17.76 4.74
C LEU A 163 5.40 18.24 6.20
N ALA A 164 4.76 17.54 7.13
CA ALA A 164 4.85 17.84 8.57
C ALA A 164 6.29 17.69 9.08
N VAL A 165 7.03 16.67 8.63
CA VAL A 165 8.47 16.51 8.93
C VAL A 165 9.27 17.72 8.44
N LYS A 166 9.09 18.16 7.18
CA LYS A 166 9.80 19.33 6.64
C LYS A 166 9.49 20.62 7.41
N ARG A 167 8.29 20.73 7.99
CA ARG A 167 7.85 21.88 8.78
C ARG A 167 8.14 21.75 10.27
N GLU A 168 8.75 20.65 10.70
CA GLU A 168 8.99 20.33 12.11
C GLU A 168 7.70 20.31 12.96
N GLU A 169 6.59 19.92 12.33
CA GLU A 169 5.27 19.78 12.99
C GLU A 169 5.10 18.38 13.63
N ASP A 170 4.15 18.27 14.57
CA ASP A 170 3.83 16.98 15.20
C ASP A 170 3.25 15.98 14.18
N THR A 171 3.94 14.85 14.00
CA THR A 171 3.56 13.78 13.09
C THR A 171 2.72 12.68 13.73
N SER A 172 2.46 12.76 15.04
CA SER A 172 1.87 11.65 15.81
C SER A 172 0.56 11.13 15.22
N VAL A 173 -0.37 12.02 14.91
CA VAL A 173 -1.69 11.65 14.37
C VAL A 173 -1.57 11.05 12.97
N LEU A 174 -0.63 11.55 12.16
CA LEU A 174 -0.35 11.01 10.82
C LEU A 174 0.27 9.62 10.92
N SER A 175 1.22 9.40 11.83
CA SER A 175 1.81 8.08 12.08
C SER A 175 0.76 7.03 12.42
N GLN A 176 -0.16 7.38 13.33
CA GLN A 176 -1.27 6.48 13.71
C GLN A 176 -2.21 6.22 12.53
N SER A 177 -2.55 7.26 11.76
CA SER A 177 -3.45 7.12 10.61
C SER A 177 -2.84 6.26 9.49
N ILE A 178 -1.55 6.44 9.18
CA ILE A 178 -0.81 5.59 8.24
C ILE A 178 -0.82 4.14 8.72
N TYR A 179 -0.51 3.91 10.01
CA TYR A 179 -0.48 2.56 10.58
C TYR A 179 -1.87 1.88 10.52
N ARG A 180 -2.94 2.58 10.91
CA ARG A 180 -4.32 2.08 10.80
C ARG A 180 -4.69 1.75 9.35
N THR A 181 -4.36 2.64 8.42
CA THR A 181 -4.62 2.45 6.98
C THR A 181 -3.90 1.21 6.46
N LEU A 182 -2.64 1.01 6.87
CA LEU A 182 -1.85 -0.15 6.50
C LEU A 182 -2.44 -1.45 7.08
N LEU A 183 -2.88 -1.42 8.34
CA LEU A 183 -3.56 -2.56 8.98
C LEU A 183 -4.80 -2.98 8.20
N ILE A 184 -5.67 -2.02 7.84
CA ILE A 184 -6.90 -2.27 7.07
C ILE A 184 -6.55 -2.82 5.69
N MET A 185 -5.65 -2.17 4.95
CA MET A 185 -5.22 -2.61 3.61
C MET A 185 -4.69 -4.06 3.64
N CYS A 186 -3.90 -4.40 4.66
CA CYS A 186 -3.30 -5.72 4.78
C CYS A 186 -4.28 -6.81 5.22
N THR A 187 -5.56 -6.51 5.47
CA THR A 187 -6.59 -7.55 5.65
C THR A 187 -7.02 -8.20 4.33
N GLU A 188 -6.73 -7.56 3.19
CA GLU A 188 -7.16 -8.00 1.86
C GLU A 188 -6.00 -8.58 1.04
N LEU A 189 -6.30 -9.51 0.13
CA LEU A 189 -5.34 -9.97 -0.87
C LEU A 189 -5.17 -8.91 -1.98
N PRO A 190 -3.96 -8.74 -2.54
CA PRO A 190 -2.73 -9.49 -2.24
C PRO A 190 -1.94 -8.96 -1.04
N PHE A 191 -2.32 -7.82 -0.46
CA PHE A 191 -1.56 -7.12 0.59
C PHE A 191 -1.34 -7.98 1.83
N PHE A 192 -2.30 -8.81 2.21
CA PHE A 192 -2.16 -9.75 3.31
C PHE A 192 -0.91 -10.64 3.17
N ASN A 193 -0.63 -11.15 1.96
CA ASN A 193 0.54 -12.00 1.71
C ASN A 193 1.86 -11.24 1.79
N TYR A 194 1.82 -9.92 1.67
CA TYR A 194 3.00 -9.05 1.60
C TYR A 194 3.11 -8.10 2.82
N ARG A 195 2.23 -8.26 3.80
CA ARG A 195 2.04 -7.34 4.93
C ARG A 195 3.33 -7.03 5.71
N GLU A 196 4.19 -8.02 5.93
CA GLU A 196 5.46 -7.87 6.67
C GLU A 196 6.47 -7.02 5.90
N HIS A 197 6.60 -7.27 4.59
CA HIS A 197 7.46 -6.45 3.73
C HIS A 197 6.91 -5.03 3.60
N PHE A 198 5.59 -4.88 3.56
CA PHE A 198 4.96 -3.58 3.42
C PHE A 198 5.13 -2.70 4.67
N ILE A 199 4.95 -3.23 5.88
CA ILE A 199 5.25 -2.48 7.11
C ILE A 199 6.74 -2.18 7.27
N SER A 200 7.62 -3.13 6.91
CA SER A 200 9.08 -2.91 6.94
C SER A 200 9.48 -1.75 6.02
N LEU A 201 8.93 -1.73 4.81
CA LEU A 201 9.17 -0.68 3.84
C LEU A 201 8.69 0.69 4.33
N ILE A 202 7.46 0.76 4.84
CA ILE A 202 6.92 2.01 5.41
C ILE A 202 7.77 2.46 6.61
N ASN A 203 8.23 1.53 7.45
CA ASN A 203 9.09 1.87 8.58
C ASN A 203 10.41 2.49 8.11
N SER A 204 11.12 1.80 7.22
CA SER A 204 12.45 2.21 6.73
C SER A 204 12.42 3.51 5.92
N ASN A 205 11.34 3.76 5.18
CA ASN A 205 11.25 4.89 4.25
C ASN A 205 10.44 6.08 4.76
N VAL A 206 9.51 5.87 5.69
CA VAL A 206 8.58 6.91 6.16
C VAL A 206 8.74 7.14 7.65
N PHE A 207 8.50 6.13 8.49
CA PHE A 207 8.49 6.33 9.95
C PHE A 207 9.88 6.62 10.54
N SER A 208 10.95 6.10 9.91
CA SER A 208 12.34 6.37 10.27
C SER A 208 12.75 7.84 10.15
N LEU A 209 11.98 8.67 9.44
CA LEU A 209 12.22 10.10 9.31
C LEU A 209 12.04 10.84 10.63
N VAL A 210 11.31 10.27 11.60
CA VAL A 210 11.08 10.88 12.91
C VAL A 210 11.22 9.85 14.03
N SER A 211 12.09 10.14 15.00
CA SER A 211 12.33 9.29 16.17
C SER A 211 11.13 9.17 17.12
N SER A 212 10.17 10.08 17.04
CA SER A 212 8.94 10.03 17.84
C SER A 212 8.00 8.91 17.41
N THR A 213 8.14 8.35 16.20
CA THR A 213 7.20 7.35 15.70
C THR A 213 7.12 6.11 16.58
N GLU A 214 8.25 5.61 17.10
CA GLU A 214 8.24 4.48 18.05
C GLU A 214 7.55 4.81 19.38
N LYS A 215 7.60 6.07 19.82
CA LYS A 215 6.85 6.51 21.01
C LYS A 215 5.35 6.50 20.75
N VAL A 216 4.94 6.73 19.50
CA VAL A 216 3.53 6.88 19.06
C VAL A 216 2.91 5.59 18.54
N LEU A 217 3.70 4.63 18.06
CA LEU A 217 3.25 3.31 17.57
C LEU A 217 3.69 2.13 18.46
N GLY A 218 4.70 2.35 19.30
CA GLY A 218 5.27 1.36 20.21
C GLY A 218 6.50 0.71 19.59
N LYS A 219 7.50 0.35 20.41
CA LYS A 219 8.80 -0.14 19.90
C LYS A 219 8.69 -1.39 18.99
N ASN A 220 7.73 -2.26 19.25
CA ASN A 220 7.57 -3.53 18.53
C ASN A 220 6.44 -3.49 17.49
N PHE A 221 6.05 -2.29 17.01
CA PHE A 221 4.88 -2.14 16.13
C PHE A 221 5.03 -2.85 14.78
N VAL A 222 6.27 -2.96 14.28
CA VAL A 222 6.62 -3.69 13.05
C VAL A 222 6.46 -5.19 13.28
N ASP A 223 7.07 -5.72 14.34
CA ASP A 223 7.02 -7.16 14.67
C ASP A 223 5.59 -7.63 14.98
N SER A 224 4.81 -6.76 15.65
CA SER A 224 3.42 -7.04 16.04
C SER A 224 2.43 -6.90 14.87
N PHE A 225 2.85 -6.30 13.75
CA PHE A 225 1.95 -5.93 12.65
C PHE A 225 1.20 -7.13 12.07
N SER A 226 1.92 -8.22 11.78
CA SER A 226 1.35 -9.45 11.24
C SER A 226 0.26 -10.04 12.14
N LYS A 227 0.49 -10.02 13.45
CA LYS A 227 -0.49 -10.49 14.45
C LYS A 227 -1.70 -9.55 14.48
N ASN A 228 -1.47 -8.25 14.50
CA ASN A 228 -2.52 -7.23 14.54
C ASN A 228 -3.45 -7.31 13.31
N VAL A 229 -2.90 -7.55 12.11
CA VAL A 229 -3.69 -7.81 10.90
C VAL A 229 -4.59 -9.04 11.06
N ARG A 230 -4.06 -10.15 11.59
CA ARG A 230 -4.86 -11.37 11.83
C ARG A 230 -5.97 -11.15 12.86
N ILE A 231 -5.71 -10.39 13.92
CA ILE A 231 -6.73 -10.02 14.91
C ILE A 231 -7.86 -9.25 14.23
N LEU A 232 -7.55 -8.27 13.38
CA LEU A 232 -8.57 -7.51 12.64
C LEU A 232 -9.40 -8.38 11.70
N ILE A 233 -8.77 -9.32 10.98
CA ILE A 233 -9.49 -10.28 10.14
C ILE A 233 -10.48 -11.10 10.98
N ASN A 234 -10.04 -11.63 12.12
CA ASN A 234 -10.91 -12.42 13.00
C ASN A 234 -12.07 -11.59 13.58
N LEU A 235 -11.83 -10.32 13.91
CA LEU A 235 -12.88 -9.41 14.37
C LEU A 235 -13.89 -9.13 13.26
N LEU A 236 -13.42 -8.86 12.04
CA LEU A 236 -14.29 -8.64 10.88
C LEU A 236 -15.16 -9.87 10.61
N LEU A 237 -14.57 -11.07 10.55
CA LEU A 237 -15.31 -12.33 10.38
C LEU A 237 -16.36 -12.52 11.47
N SER A 238 -16.03 -12.26 12.73
CA SER A 238 -17.02 -12.34 13.83
C SER A 238 -18.15 -11.33 13.69
N MET A 239 -17.91 -10.16 13.10
CA MET A 239 -18.96 -9.18 12.83
C MET A 239 -19.85 -9.59 11.66
N GLU A 240 -19.27 -10.18 10.60
CA GLU A 240 -19.99 -10.76 9.46
C GLU A 240 -20.90 -11.91 9.91
N ASP A 241 -20.38 -12.85 10.73
CA ASP A 241 -21.15 -13.95 11.31
C ASP A 241 -22.36 -13.47 12.14
N LYS A 242 -22.23 -12.30 12.76
CA LYS A 242 -23.30 -11.66 13.56
C LYS A 242 -24.22 -10.76 12.72
N GLY A 243 -24.01 -10.66 11.42
CA GLY A 243 -24.78 -9.78 10.52
C GLY A 243 -24.58 -8.28 10.79
N LYS A 244 -23.48 -7.89 11.45
CA LYS A 244 -23.20 -6.48 11.82
C LYS A 244 -22.48 -5.69 10.73
N VAL A 245 -21.85 -6.39 9.79
CA VAL A 245 -21.12 -5.79 8.66
C VAL A 245 -21.64 -6.46 7.39
N GLY A 246 -21.86 -5.65 6.35
CA GLY A 246 -22.27 -6.16 5.05
C GLY A 246 -21.12 -6.85 4.31
N ILE A 247 -21.42 -7.36 3.13
CA ILE A 247 -20.47 -8.17 2.32
C ILE A 247 -19.56 -7.31 1.42
N THR A 248 -19.77 -5.99 1.38
CA THR A 248 -19.00 -5.13 0.47
C THR A 248 -17.68 -4.68 1.12
N ARG A 249 -16.63 -4.59 0.30
CA ARG A 249 -15.33 -4.01 0.70
C ARG A 249 -15.48 -2.68 1.45
N LYS A 250 -16.37 -1.81 0.95
CA LYS A 250 -16.60 -0.47 1.53
C LYS A 250 -17.16 -0.54 2.95
N GLU A 251 -18.02 -1.52 3.23
CA GLU A 251 -18.55 -1.75 4.58
C GLU A 251 -17.49 -2.34 5.50
N SER A 252 -16.74 -3.35 5.04
CA SER A 252 -15.64 -3.96 5.79
C SER A 252 -14.56 -2.95 6.17
N VAL A 253 -14.09 -2.13 5.22
CA VAL A 253 -13.10 -1.07 5.47
C VAL A 253 -13.60 -0.06 6.49
N ARG A 254 -14.87 0.38 6.38
CA ARG A 254 -15.47 1.31 7.35
C ARG A 254 -15.59 0.70 8.74
N ALA A 255 -16.00 -0.57 8.82
CA ALA A 255 -16.09 -1.29 10.08
C ALA A 255 -14.73 -1.39 10.76
N LEU A 256 -13.70 -1.82 10.02
CA LEU A 256 -12.32 -1.90 10.50
C LEU A 256 -11.77 -0.53 10.92
N SER A 257 -12.01 0.52 10.12
CA SER A 257 -11.64 1.88 10.50
C SER A 257 -12.29 2.29 11.82
N ASN A 258 -13.61 2.06 11.99
CA ASN A 258 -14.29 2.37 13.24
C ASN A 258 -13.72 1.59 14.45
N LEU A 259 -13.49 0.29 14.29
CA LEU A 259 -12.89 -0.55 15.33
C LEU A 259 -11.53 -0.02 15.78
N LEU A 260 -10.69 0.44 14.85
CA LEU A 260 -9.35 0.96 15.14
C LEU A 260 -9.32 2.31 15.90
N HIS A 261 -10.49 2.92 16.15
CA HIS A 261 -10.66 4.06 17.06
C HIS A 261 -11.28 3.68 18.41
N GLU A 262 -11.70 2.42 18.59
CA GLU A 262 -12.28 1.95 19.86
C GLU A 262 -11.19 1.52 20.85
N ALA A 263 -11.17 2.11 22.04
CA ALA A 263 -10.16 1.83 23.07
C ALA A 263 -10.07 0.34 23.43
N GLN A 264 -11.18 -0.38 23.39
CA GLN A 264 -11.25 -1.83 23.67
C GLN A 264 -10.51 -2.64 22.60
N VAL A 265 -10.70 -2.32 21.32
CA VAL A 265 -10.00 -2.97 20.21
C VAL A 265 -8.51 -2.66 20.26
N LEU A 266 -8.16 -1.41 20.58
CA LEU A 266 -6.76 -1.04 20.75
C LEU A 266 -6.08 -1.90 21.81
N ASN A 267 -6.73 -2.20 22.94
CA ASN A 267 -6.19 -3.10 23.97
C ASN A 267 -5.91 -4.52 23.49
N LEU A 268 -6.60 -4.99 22.44
CA LEU A 268 -6.40 -6.34 21.88
C LEU A 268 -5.17 -6.39 20.95
N LEU A 269 -4.76 -5.26 20.40
CA LEU A 269 -3.57 -5.19 19.56
C LEU A 269 -2.32 -5.22 20.47
N ASP A 270 -1.32 -6.02 20.09
CA ASP A 270 -0.03 -5.97 20.79
C ASP A 270 0.56 -4.56 20.59
N GLY A 271 0.93 -3.89 21.69
CA GLY A 271 1.27 -2.46 21.68
C GLY A 271 0.07 -1.51 21.79
N GLY A 272 -1.13 -2.02 22.08
CA GLY A 272 -2.40 -1.30 22.15
C GLY A 272 -2.47 -0.03 23.02
N ASN A 273 -1.60 0.07 24.02
CA ASN A 273 -1.47 1.29 24.85
C ASN A 273 -1.03 2.52 24.05
N VAL A 274 -0.56 2.32 22.82
CA VAL A 274 0.15 3.34 22.06
C VAL A 274 -0.75 4.08 21.05
N LEU A 275 -1.88 3.47 20.65
CA LEU A 275 -2.91 4.12 19.83
C LEU A 275 -3.99 4.86 20.66
N LYS A 276 -3.92 4.78 22.01
CA LYS A 276 -4.95 5.30 22.93
C LYS A 276 -5.10 6.83 22.99
N LYS A 277 -4.08 7.58 22.54
CA LYS A 277 -4.04 9.04 22.74
C LYS A 277 -5.17 9.82 22.02
N ASP A 278 -5.86 9.17 21.09
CA ASP A 278 -6.99 9.73 20.34
C ASP A 278 -8.36 9.17 20.75
N ALA A 279 -8.41 8.15 21.62
CA ALA A 279 -9.64 7.51 22.08
C ALA A 279 -10.16 8.06 23.43
N MET A 280 -9.45 9.03 24.01
CA MET A 280 -9.89 9.90 25.11
C MET A 280 -10.01 11.32 24.59
#